data_AF-A0A8J7VP59-F1
#
_entry.id   AF-A0A8J7VP59-F1
#
_cell.length_a   1.000
_cell.length_b   1.000
_cell.length_c   1.000
_cell.angle_alpha   90.00
_cell.angle_beta   90.00
_cell.angle_gamma   90.00
#
_symmetry.space_group_name_H-M   'P 1'
#
loop_
_entity.id
_entity.type
_entity.pdbx_description
1 polymer ?
#
loop_
_entity_poly.entity_id
_entity_poly.type
_entity_poly.pdbx_seq_one_letter_code
_entity_poly.pdbx_strand_id
1 'polypeptide(L)'
;MVGEATRGQAAEIDTMTSAGRMIFGIFATLAELEYDLIREGATAGLDAARVRWRKGGRKFALTKAQIRLAQAAMANRDTSVAAFAAEPSLKLYRFVDANGNLRDNGKRALSAWRRILHSRASEPSNCHSRTFLTCHGAG
;
A
#
# COMPACT_ATOMS: atom_id res chain seq x y z
N MET A 1 -36.46 -28.99 10.72
CA MET A 1 -35.48 -28.22 9.93
C MET A 1 -34.27 -29.11 9.69
N VAL A 2 -34.21 -29.83 8.57
CA VAL A 2 -32.99 -30.54 8.14
C VAL A 2 -32.30 -29.61 7.16
N GLY A 3 -31.18 -29.03 7.57
CA GLY A 3 -30.30 -28.27 6.68
C GLY A 3 -29.50 -29.26 5.84
N GLU A 4 -29.79 -29.34 4.56
CA GLU A 4 -29.05 -30.15 3.60
C GLU A 4 -27.78 -29.40 3.19
N ALA A 5 -26.62 -29.95 3.55
CA ALA A 5 -25.33 -29.45 3.08
C ALA A 5 -25.11 -29.93 1.65
N THR A 6 -25.38 -29.08 0.65
CA THR A 6 -24.98 -29.31 -0.72
C THR A 6 -23.45 -29.21 -0.83
N ARG A 7 -22.74 -30.30 -0.52
CA ARG A 7 -21.34 -30.42 -0.94
C ARG A 7 -21.34 -30.55 -2.46
N GLY A 8 -20.94 -29.50 -3.16
CA GLY A 8 -20.68 -29.59 -4.59
C GLY A 8 -19.61 -30.65 -4.84
N GLN A 9 -19.92 -31.65 -5.67
CA GLN A 9 -18.90 -32.54 -6.23
C GLN A 9 -17.91 -31.66 -7.00
N ALA A 10 -16.67 -31.55 -6.51
CA ALA A 10 -15.59 -31.08 -7.34
C ALA A 10 -15.49 -32.03 -8.53
N ALA A 11 -15.62 -31.52 -9.75
CA ALA A 11 -15.47 -32.33 -10.94
C ALA A 11 -14.05 -32.93 -10.92
N GLU A 12 -13.95 -34.25 -10.86
CA GLU A 12 -12.67 -34.96 -10.88
C GLU A 12 -12.09 -34.88 -12.30
N ILE A 13 -11.20 -33.92 -12.53
CA ILE A 13 -10.52 -33.74 -13.83
C ILE A 13 -9.26 -34.61 -13.80
N ASP A 14 -9.27 -35.72 -14.54
CA ASP A 14 -8.08 -36.55 -14.75
C ASP A 14 -7.12 -35.91 -15.79
N THR A 15 -6.08 -35.24 -15.29
CA THR A 15 -5.05 -34.57 -16.10
C THR A 15 -4.05 -35.53 -16.79
N MET A 16 -4.15 -36.84 -16.57
CA MET A 16 -3.33 -37.83 -17.29
C MET A 16 -3.87 -38.12 -18.70
N THR A 17 -5.17 -37.86 -18.93
CA THR A 17 -5.80 -38.02 -20.25
C THR A 17 -5.53 -36.80 -21.15
N SER A 18 -5.52 -37.01 -22.47
CA SER A 18 -5.39 -35.91 -23.45
C SER A 18 -6.54 -34.89 -23.33
N ALA A 19 -7.77 -35.38 -23.12
CA ALA A 19 -8.94 -34.55 -22.91
C ALA A 19 -8.87 -33.74 -21.61
N GLY A 20 -8.43 -34.37 -20.50
CA GLY A 20 -8.29 -33.68 -19.22
C GLY A 20 -7.22 -32.60 -19.21
N ARG A 21 -6.09 -32.81 -19.92
CA ARG A 21 -5.08 -31.74 -20.11
C ARG A 21 -5.62 -30.55 -20.88
N MET A 22 -6.43 -30.78 -21.92
CA MET A 22 -7.04 -29.70 -22.70
C MET A 22 -8.00 -28.87 -21.83
N ILE A 23 -8.90 -29.54 -21.10
CA ILE A 23 -9.88 -28.86 -20.25
C ILE A 23 -9.18 -28.10 -19.12
N PHE A 24 -8.17 -28.71 -18.49
CA PHE A 24 -7.35 -28.04 -17.50
C PHE A 24 -6.66 -26.78 -18.05
N GLY A 25 -6.12 -26.84 -19.26
CA GLY A 25 -5.51 -25.68 -19.93
C GLY A 25 -6.49 -24.53 -20.14
N ILE A 26 -7.71 -24.82 -20.59
CA ILE A 26 -8.76 -23.80 -20.77
C ILE A 26 -9.06 -23.12 -19.44
N PHE A 27 -9.27 -23.88 -18.37
CA PHE A 27 -9.54 -23.31 -17.05
C PHE A 27 -8.34 -22.56 -16.47
N ALA A 28 -7.12 -22.99 -16.74
CA ALA A 28 -5.92 -22.26 -16.36
C ALA A 28 -5.88 -20.88 -17.04
N THR A 29 -6.11 -20.81 -18.35
CA THR A 29 -6.14 -19.53 -19.08
C THR A 29 -7.29 -18.63 -18.63
N LEU A 30 -8.44 -19.20 -18.27
CA LEU A 30 -9.57 -18.45 -17.72
C LEU A 30 -9.25 -17.89 -16.34
N ALA A 31 -8.62 -18.69 -15.46
CA ALA A 31 -8.22 -18.25 -14.14
C ALA A 31 -7.20 -17.11 -14.19
N GLU A 32 -6.28 -17.14 -15.15
CA GLU A 32 -5.34 -16.03 -15.40
C GLU A 32 -6.08 -14.76 -15.83
N LEU A 33 -7.04 -14.86 -16.76
CA LEU A 33 -7.86 -13.72 -17.18
C LEU A 33 -8.63 -13.10 -16.01
N GLU A 34 -9.27 -13.92 -15.18
CA GLU A 34 -10.01 -13.44 -14.02
C GLU A 34 -9.11 -12.76 -13.00
N TYR A 35 -7.91 -13.31 -12.77
CA TYR A 35 -6.91 -12.70 -11.90
C TYR A 35 -6.45 -11.34 -12.42
N ASP A 36 -6.18 -11.23 -13.72
CA ASP A 36 -5.74 -9.99 -14.35
C ASP A 36 -6.83 -8.91 -14.29
N LEU A 37 -8.09 -9.26 -14.55
CA LEU A 37 -9.22 -8.33 -14.41
C LEU A 37 -9.38 -7.82 -12.96
N ILE A 38 -9.24 -8.70 -11.96
CA ILE A 38 -9.27 -8.31 -10.55
C ILE A 38 -8.10 -7.38 -10.22
N ARG A 39 -6.91 -7.70 -10.72
CA ARG A 39 -5.69 -6.90 -10.50
C ARG A 39 -5.82 -5.51 -11.13
N GLU A 40 -6.29 -5.42 -12.37
CA GLU A 40 -6.53 -4.17 -13.07
C GLU A 40 -7.52 -3.29 -12.29
N GLY A 41 -8.65 -3.85 -11.85
CA GLY A 41 -9.62 -3.14 -11.03
C GLY A 41 -9.03 -2.61 -9.71
N ALA A 42 -8.17 -3.40 -9.05
CA ALA A 42 -7.49 -2.97 -7.84
C ALA A 42 -6.51 -1.81 -8.10
N THR A 43 -5.76 -1.87 -9.20
CA THR A 43 -4.83 -0.79 -9.59
C THR A 43 -5.56 0.50 -9.92
N ALA A 44 -6.64 0.43 -10.71
CA ALA A 44 -7.49 1.57 -11.03
C ALA A 44 -8.09 2.21 -9.76
N GLY A 45 -8.51 1.38 -8.79
CA GLY A 45 -8.99 1.85 -7.49
C GLY A 45 -7.93 2.59 -6.67
N LEU A 46 -6.70 2.07 -6.64
CA LEU A 46 -5.57 2.72 -5.96
C LEU A 46 -5.20 4.05 -6.62
N ASP A 47 -5.23 4.12 -7.95
CA ASP A 47 -4.94 5.36 -8.69
C ASP A 47 -6.03 6.41 -8.48
N ALA A 48 -7.31 6.01 -8.52
CA ALA A 48 -8.41 6.89 -8.15
C ALA A 48 -8.28 7.42 -6.72
N ALA A 49 -7.83 6.59 -5.77
CA ALA A 49 -7.57 7.02 -4.40
C ALA A 49 -6.38 8.00 -4.30
N ARG A 50 -5.31 7.79 -5.08
CA ARG A 50 -4.15 8.69 -5.16
C ARG A 50 -4.52 10.06 -5.72
N VAL A 51 -5.36 10.13 -6.77
CA VAL A 51 -5.90 11.39 -7.33
C VAL A 51 -6.70 12.17 -6.28
N ARG A 52 -7.43 11.46 -5.41
CA ARG A 52 -8.14 12.02 -4.25
C ARG A 52 -7.22 12.28 -3.05
N TRP A 53 -5.91 12.30 -3.25
CA TRP A 53 -4.88 12.58 -2.24
C TRP A 53 -4.81 11.59 -1.07
N ARG A 54 -5.36 10.38 -1.22
CA ARG A 54 -5.24 9.32 -0.23
C ARG A 54 -3.98 8.50 -0.49
N LYS A 55 -3.03 8.55 0.44
CA LYS A 55 -1.82 7.73 0.40
C LYS A 55 -2.06 6.43 1.17
N GLY A 56 -2.10 5.31 0.45
CA GLY A 56 -2.18 3.97 1.03
C GLY A 56 -0.89 3.54 1.76
N GLY A 57 -0.96 2.39 2.42
CA GLY A 57 0.17 1.78 3.14
C GLY A 57 0.07 1.92 4.67
N ARG A 58 0.97 1.22 5.38
CA ARG A 58 0.99 1.20 6.84
C ARG A 58 1.37 2.59 7.39
N LYS A 59 0.54 3.14 8.27
CA LYS A 59 0.87 4.37 9.01
C LYS A 59 2.15 4.15 9.84
N PHE A 60 2.96 5.19 9.98
CA PHE A 60 4.14 5.12 10.85
C PHE A 60 3.70 4.89 12.31
N ALA A 61 4.45 4.06 13.01
CA ALA A 61 4.16 3.72 14.41
C ALA A 61 4.37 4.90 15.36
N LEU A 62 5.34 5.78 15.04
CA LEU A 62 5.64 6.99 15.81
C LEU A 62 5.08 8.23 15.12
N THR A 63 4.53 9.13 15.92
CA THR A 63 4.12 10.47 15.49
C THR A 63 5.34 11.36 15.22
N LYS A 64 5.16 12.42 14.43
CA LYS A 64 6.23 13.39 14.14
C LYS A 64 6.80 14.03 15.41
N ALA A 65 5.94 14.30 16.40
CA ALA A 65 6.34 14.87 17.68
C ALA A 65 7.25 13.91 18.45
N GLN A 66 6.86 12.64 18.55
CA GLN A 66 7.67 11.61 19.20
C GLN A 66 9.03 11.43 18.50
N ILE A 67 9.08 11.47 17.17
CA ILE A 67 10.35 11.36 16.43
C ILE A 67 11.28 12.55 16.72
N ARG A 68 10.75 13.77 16.79
CA ARG A 68 11.55 14.96 17.14
C ARG A 68 12.02 14.94 18.59
N LEU A 69 11.14 14.51 19.50
CA LEU A 69 11.49 14.35 20.91
C LEU A 69 12.59 13.29 21.07
N ALA A 70 12.47 12.17 20.37
CA ALA A 70 13.48 11.12 20.35
C ALA A 70 14.81 11.62 19.81
N GLN A 71 14.79 12.44 18.75
CA GLN A 71 15.99 13.05 18.19
C GLN A 71 16.71 13.92 19.23
N ALA A 72 15.97 14.80 19.91
CA ALA A 72 16.52 15.68 20.94
C ALA A 72 17.05 14.91 22.15
N ALA A 73 16.35 13.84 22.56
CA ALA A 73 16.76 13.03 23.70
C ALA A 73 17.97 12.14 23.40
N MET A 74 18.14 11.67 22.17
CA MET A 74 19.32 10.89 21.75
C MET A 74 20.56 11.79 21.53
N ALA A 75 20.35 13.06 21.15
CA ALA A 75 21.43 14.03 21.01
C ALA A 75 22.01 14.46 22.38
N ASN A 76 21.18 14.50 23.42
CA ASN A 76 21.60 14.82 24.78
C ASN A 76 21.88 13.52 25.57
N ARG A 77 23.16 13.24 25.85
CA ARG A 77 23.58 11.97 26.51
C ARG A 77 23.08 11.82 27.95
N ASP A 78 22.66 12.91 28.58
CA ASP A 78 22.16 12.93 29.97
C ASP A 78 20.66 12.67 30.10
N THR A 79 19.91 12.68 28.98
CA THR A 79 18.49 12.31 28.98
C THR A 79 18.34 10.79 28.95
N SER A 80 17.95 10.23 30.09
CA SER A 80 17.57 8.82 30.20
C SER A 80 16.43 8.48 29.22
N VAL A 81 16.65 7.47 28.38
CA VAL A 81 15.67 6.93 27.43
C VAL A 81 14.41 6.39 28.15
N ALA A 82 14.43 6.28 29.48
CA ALA A 82 13.28 5.91 30.31
C ALA A 82 12.07 6.85 30.15
N ALA A 83 12.26 8.11 29.74
CA ALA A 83 11.13 8.99 29.41
C ALA A 83 10.28 8.46 28.23
N PHE A 84 10.84 7.56 27.41
CA PHE A 84 10.15 6.88 26.31
C PHE A 84 9.58 5.51 26.69
N ALA A 85 9.59 5.12 27.97
CA ALA A 85 9.29 3.75 28.45
C ALA A 85 7.95 3.14 28.00
N ALA A 86 7.00 3.94 27.52
CA ALA A 86 5.75 3.44 26.95
C ALA A 86 5.91 2.88 25.51
N GLU A 87 6.91 3.33 24.75
CA GLU A 87 7.21 2.85 23.40
C GLU A 87 8.35 1.83 23.46
N PRO A 88 8.20 0.62 22.90
CA PRO A 88 9.29 -0.35 22.89
C PRO A 88 10.49 0.23 22.12
N SER A 89 11.65 0.21 22.76
CA SER A 89 12.94 0.76 22.28
C SER A 89 13.29 0.38 20.83
N LEU A 90 12.89 -0.81 20.39
CA LEU A 90 13.06 -1.29 19.00
C LEU A 90 12.36 -0.41 17.96
N LYS A 91 11.18 0.15 18.28
CA LYS A 91 10.46 1.07 17.38
C LYS A 91 11.21 2.38 17.25
N LEU A 92 11.87 2.86 18.30
CA LEU A 92 12.62 4.11 18.32
C LEU A 92 13.85 4.05 17.40
N TYR A 93 14.67 3.01 17.58
CA TYR A 93 15.89 2.80 16.79
C TYR A 93 15.62 2.57 15.29
N ARG A 94 14.39 2.23 14.91
CA ARG A 94 13.98 2.17 13.50
C ARG A 94 13.97 3.56 12.82
N PHE A 95 13.78 4.64 13.58
CA PHE A 95 13.64 6.01 13.07
C PHE A 95 14.83 6.92 13.41
N VAL A 96 15.48 6.73 14.56
CA VAL A 96 16.58 7.58 15.06
C VAL A 96 17.76 6.70 15.49
N ASP A 97 18.99 7.13 15.26
CA ASP A 97 20.20 6.44 15.73
C ASP A 97 20.58 6.83 17.18
N ALA A 98 21.60 6.16 17.74
CA ALA A 98 22.08 6.43 19.09
C ALA A 98 22.78 7.81 19.25
N ASN A 99 23.10 8.48 18.15
CA ASN A 99 23.76 9.79 18.13
C ASN A 99 22.75 10.94 17.88
N GLY A 100 21.46 10.64 17.70
CA GLY A 100 20.42 11.61 17.38
C GLY A 100 20.26 11.96 15.89
N ASN A 101 20.85 11.22 14.95
CA ASN A 101 20.57 11.38 13.52
C ASN A 101 19.34 10.58 13.08
N LEU A 102 18.60 11.11 12.10
CA LEU A 102 17.45 10.41 11.52
C LEU A 102 17.85 9.37 10.48
N ARG A 103 17.30 8.17 10.63
CA ARG A 103 17.31 7.11 9.60
C ARG A 103 16.25 7.39 8.52
N ASP A 104 16.26 6.61 7.44
CA ASP A 104 15.34 6.81 6.30
C ASP A 104 13.86 6.80 6.68
N ASN A 105 13.47 5.96 7.64
CA ASN A 105 12.10 5.96 8.17
C ASN A 105 11.77 7.27 8.89
N GLY A 106 12.71 7.80 9.68
CA GLY A 106 12.61 9.09 10.35
C GLY A 106 12.46 10.23 9.35
N LYS A 107 13.33 10.27 8.33
CA LYS A 107 13.27 11.24 7.23
C LYS A 107 11.94 11.16 6.49
N ARG A 108 11.44 9.96 6.18
CA ARG A 108 10.15 9.75 5.50
C ARG A 108 8.95 10.16 6.36
N ALA A 109 8.99 9.88 7.66
CA ALA A 109 7.92 10.25 8.59
C ALA A 109 7.87 11.77 8.84
N LEU A 110 9.03 12.42 8.93
CA LEU A 110 9.13 13.88 9.08
C LEU A 110 8.97 14.63 7.75
N SER A 111 9.19 13.98 6.59
CA SER A 111 9.00 14.63 5.29
C SER A 111 7.55 15.07 5.15
N ALA A 112 7.34 16.37 5.26
CA ALA A 112 6.05 17.00 5.03
C ALA A 112 5.77 16.98 3.54
N TRP A 113 4.96 16.03 3.04
CA TRP A 113 4.19 16.06 1.78
C TRP A 113 4.89 16.51 0.46
N ARG A 114 6.18 16.87 0.47
CA ARG A 114 6.91 17.65 -0.53
C ARG A 114 7.17 16.88 -1.82
N ARG A 115 6.78 15.60 -1.85
CA ARG A 115 6.92 14.72 -3.03
C ARG A 115 5.73 14.81 -3.99
N ILE A 116 4.55 15.30 -3.58
CA ILE A 116 3.38 15.30 -4.48
C ILE A 116 3.40 16.47 -5.49
N LEU A 117 4.17 17.53 -5.23
CA LEU A 117 4.31 18.65 -6.17
C LEU A 117 5.32 18.40 -7.30
N HIS A 118 6.26 17.46 -7.17
CA HIS A 118 7.36 17.29 -8.14
C HIS A 118 7.12 16.21 -9.20
N SER A 119 6.07 15.38 -9.09
CA SER A 119 5.74 14.35 -10.08
C SER A 119 4.80 14.83 -11.21
N ARG A 120 4.51 16.14 -11.30
CA ARG A 120 3.76 16.75 -12.42
C ARG A 120 4.64 17.31 -13.54
N ALA A 121 5.97 17.17 -13.45
CA ALA A 121 6.91 17.78 -14.40
C ALA A 121 7.45 16.83 -15.49
N SER A 122 6.85 15.65 -15.69
CA SER A 122 7.24 14.75 -16.78
C SER A 122 6.02 14.19 -17.51
N GLU A 123 5.35 15.05 -18.27
CA GLU A 123 4.38 14.66 -19.29
C GLU A 123 4.60 15.54 -20.53
N PRO A 124 5.34 15.08 -21.56
CA PRO A 124 5.19 15.63 -22.89
C PRO A 124 3.98 14.96 -23.55
N SER A 125 2.92 15.75 -23.71
CA SER A 125 1.98 15.76 -24.83
C SER A 125 1.59 14.42 -25.47
N ASN A 126 0.44 13.87 -25.08
CA ASN A 126 -0.55 13.45 -26.09
C ASN A 126 -1.98 13.44 -25.49
N CYS A 127 -2.62 14.61 -25.46
CA CYS A 127 -4.02 14.75 -25.11
C CYS A 127 -4.81 15.07 -26.40
N HIS A 128 -5.04 14.03 -27.21
CA HIS A 128 -5.96 14.07 -28.36
C HIS A 128 -7.15 13.16 -28.09
N SER A 129 -8.03 13.56 -27.17
CA SER A 129 -9.46 13.25 -27.24
C SER A 129 -10.22 14.07 -26.20
N ARG A 130 -10.97 15.05 -26.70
CA ARG A 130 -11.97 15.83 -25.98
C ARG A 130 -12.88 14.93 -25.13
N THR A 131 -12.81 15.06 -23.81
CA THR A 131 -14.00 15.13 -22.93
C THR A 131 -13.68 16.07 -21.77
N PHE A 132 -13.72 17.36 -22.10
CA PHE A 132 -13.67 18.48 -21.18
C PHE A 132 -15.10 18.72 -20.68
N LEU A 133 -15.53 18.02 -19.63
CA LEU A 133 -16.73 18.27 -18.80
C LEU A 133 -16.78 17.07 -17.83
N THR A 134 -16.38 17.16 -16.57
CA THR A 134 -17.21 17.68 -15.47
C THR A 134 -16.34 18.14 -14.30
N CYS A 135 -16.02 19.44 -14.27
CA CYS A 135 -15.74 20.15 -13.04
C CYS A 135 -16.90 21.12 -12.83
N HIS A 136 -17.89 20.76 -12.00
CA HIS A 136 -18.70 21.72 -11.23
C HIS A 136 -19.58 20.99 -10.20
N GLY A 137 -19.38 21.31 -8.93
CA GLY A 137 -20.45 21.56 -7.97
C GLY A 137 -21.20 20.40 -7.32
N ALA A 138 -20.82 20.06 -6.08
CA ALA A 138 -21.69 19.78 -4.94
C ALA A 138 -20.76 19.82 -3.70
N GLY A 139 -20.88 20.74 -2.76
CA GLY A 139 -22.08 20.96 -1.94
C GLY A 139 -21.85 20.21 -0.64
#